data_AF-A0A8I6WXX4-F1
#
_entry.id   AF-A0A8I6WXX4-F1
#
_cell.length_a   1.000
_cell.length_b   1.000
_cell.length_c   1.000
_cell.angle_alpha   90.00
_cell.angle_beta   90.00
_cell.angle_gamma   90.00
#
_symmetry.space_group_name_H-M   'P 1'
#
loop_
_entity.id
_entity.type
_entity.pdbx_description
1 polymer ?
#
loop_
_entity_poly.entity_id
_entity_poly.type
_entity_poly.pdbx_seq_one_letter_code
_entity_poly.pdbx_strand_id
1 'polypeptide(L)'
;MVVDTIKPKDPDFRDVHERLRDSRFSPHFDDCIGAIDGSHIPVVVPAEEIVNHVGRHGYPTQNIMAVCDFDMRFTSVVAGWPGSAHDTRIFKDTLVKYATMFPHPPKGNITIVYCIITLP
;
A
#
# COMPACT_ATOMS: atom_id res chain seq x y z
N MET A 1 2.60 12.10 -18.76
CA MET A 1 2.88 11.31 -17.54
C MET A 1 1.98 11.85 -16.45
N VAL A 2 1.08 11.02 -15.91
CA VAL A 2 0.08 11.43 -14.91
C VAL A 2 0.75 11.40 -13.53
N VAL A 3 1.57 12.42 -13.26
CA VAL A 3 2.27 12.56 -11.96
C VAL A 3 1.35 13.23 -10.92
N ASP A 4 0.21 13.78 -11.34
CA ASP A 4 -0.66 14.60 -10.47
C ASP A 4 -1.76 13.84 -9.72
N THR A 5 -1.93 12.52 -9.95
CA THR A 5 -3.11 11.78 -9.43
C THR A 5 -2.84 10.90 -8.22
N ILE A 6 -1.59 10.48 -7.98
CA ILE A 6 -1.23 9.58 -6.86
C ILE A 6 -0.66 10.43 -5.71
N LYS A 7 -1.54 11.06 -4.95
CA LYS A 7 -1.22 11.82 -3.74
C LYS A 7 -2.45 11.93 -2.83
N PRO A 8 -2.27 12.10 -1.51
CA PRO A 8 -3.39 12.35 -0.61
C PRO A 8 -4.18 13.60 -1.03
N LYS A 9 -5.51 13.52 -0.89
CA LYS A 9 -6.38 14.68 -1.07
C LYS A 9 -6.15 15.74 0.02
N ASP A 10 -5.92 15.29 1.25
CA ASP A 10 -5.45 16.10 2.37
C ASP A 10 -4.01 15.69 2.69
N PRO A 11 -2.99 16.50 2.32
CA PRO A 11 -1.58 16.19 2.62
C PRO A 11 -1.22 16.35 4.09
N ASP A 12 -1.99 17.13 4.84
CA ASP A 12 -1.65 17.48 6.22
C ASP A 12 -2.38 16.59 7.24
N PHE A 13 -3.39 15.82 6.81
CA PHE A 13 -4.15 14.86 7.63
C PHE A 13 -4.57 15.42 9.00
N ARG A 14 -5.07 16.66 9.01
CA ARG A 14 -5.38 17.37 10.28
C ARG A 14 -6.73 16.95 10.87
N ASP A 15 -7.63 16.50 10.01
CA ASP A 15 -9.00 16.18 10.36
C ASP A 15 -9.28 14.69 10.16
N VAL A 16 -10.05 14.10 11.08
CA VAL A 16 -10.53 12.72 10.94
C VAL A 16 -11.49 12.63 9.75
N HIS A 17 -11.19 11.72 8.83
CA HIS A 17 -12.00 11.48 7.64
C HIS A 17 -13.45 11.11 8.03
N GLU A 18 -14.43 11.59 7.28
CA GLU A 18 -15.86 11.42 7.60
C GLU A 18 -16.25 9.95 7.81
N ARG A 19 -15.71 9.04 6.97
CA ARG A 19 -15.93 7.59 7.08
C ARG A 19 -15.48 6.98 8.39
N LEU A 20 -14.54 7.59 9.10
CA LEU A 20 -14.01 7.10 10.38
C LEU A 20 -14.82 7.61 11.58
N ARG A 21 -15.68 8.61 11.41
CA ARG A 21 -16.51 9.17 12.49
C ARG A 21 -17.64 8.24 12.96
N ASP A 22 -17.89 7.17 12.22
CA ASP A 22 -18.82 6.12 12.62
C ASP A 22 -18.29 5.39 13.87
N SER A 23 -19.17 5.08 14.83
CA SER A 23 -18.80 4.42 16.09
C SER A 23 -18.18 3.03 15.92
N ARG A 24 -18.26 2.43 14.73
CA ARG A 24 -17.57 1.17 14.40
C ARG A 24 -16.06 1.36 14.21
N PHE A 25 -15.62 2.56 13.83
CA PHE A 25 -14.23 2.85 13.54
C PHE A 25 -13.62 3.81 14.58
N SER A 26 -14.35 4.82 15.01
CA SER A 26 -13.89 5.70 16.08
C SER A 26 -13.97 4.99 17.44
N PRO A 27 -12.96 5.14 18.33
CA PRO A 27 -11.77 5.99 18.18
C PRO A 27 -10.55 5.28 17.58
N HIS A 28 -10.65 3.97 17.29
CA HIS A 28 -9.51 3.12 16.95
C HIS A 28 -8.81 3.52 15.65
N PHE A 29 -9.52 4.16 14.73
CA PHE A 29 -9.01 4.55 13.42
C PHE A 29 -8.87 6.06 13.24
N ASP A 30 -9.12 6.87 14.29
CA ASP A 30 -9.18 8.33 14.14
C ASP A 30 -7.86 8.95 13.64
N ASP A 31 -6.72 8.36 14.02
CA ASP A 31 -5.37 8.79 13.59
C ASP A 31 -4.87 8.07 12.31
N CYS A 32 -5.71 7.27 11.66
CA CYS A 32 -5.33 6.55 10.45
C CYS A 32 -5.43 7.48 9.24
N ILE A 33 -4.47 7.39 8.32
CA ILE A 33 -4.44 8.20 7.10
C ILE A 33 -4.78 7.40 5.83
N GLY A 34 -4.92 6.08 5.97
CA GLY A 34 -5.18 5.16 4.88
C GLY A 34 -4.86 3.72 5.26
N ALA A 35 -4.85 2.86 4.25
CA ALA A 35 -4.47 1.46 4.35
C ALA A 35 -3.29 1.16 3.42
N ILE A 36 -2.39 0.28 3.85
CA ILE A 36 -1.25 -0.22 3.06
C ILE A 36 -1.37 -1.73 2.89
N ASP A 37 -1.19 -2.21 1.66
CA ASP A 37 -1.19 -3.64 1.37
C ASP A 37 -0.30 -4.05 0.18
N GLY A 38 0.12 -5.32 0.21
CA GLY A 38 0.78 -6.01 -0.89
C GLY A 38 -0.25 -6.61 -1.86
N SER A 39 -0.04 -6.44 -3.17
CA SER A 39 -0.91 -7.01 -4.19
C SER A 39 -0.11 -7.62 -5.34
N HIS A 40 -0.62 -8.70 -5.94
CA HIS A 40 0.05 -9.40 -7.03
C HIS A 40 -0.57 -9.04 -8.38
N ILE A 41 0.26 -8.63 -9.32
CA ILE A 41 -0.13 -8.38 -10.71
C ILE A 41 0.52 -9.44 -11.59
N PRO A 42 -0.22 -10.12 -12.49
CA PRO A 42 0.36 -11.04 -13.47
C PRO A 42 1.39 -10.34 -14.36
N VAL A 43 2.51 -11.01 -14.62
CA VAL A 43 3.57 -10.47 -15.50
C VAL A 43 4.09 -11.52 -16.47
N VAL A 44 4.68 -11.05 -17.57
CA VAL A 44 5.45 -11.88 -18.49
C VAL A 44 6.92 -11.55 -18.27
N VAL A 45 7.71 -12.57 -17.94
CA VAL A 45 9.16 -12.45 -17.69
C VAL A 45 9.92 -13.46 -18.55
N PRO A 46 11.22 -13.24 -18.81
CA PRO A 46 12.07 -14.24 -19.47
C PRO A 46 12.01 -15.60 -18.78
N ALA A 47 12.22 -16.68 -19.53
CA ALA A 47 12.08 -18.04 -19.03
C ALA A 47 12.96 -18.34 -17.80
N GLU A 48 14.16 -17.76 -17.77
CA GLU A 48 15.11 -17.85 -16.66
C GLU A 48 14.65 -17.16 -15.37
N GLU A 49 13.73 -16.18 -15.44
CA GLU A 49 13.23 -15.43 -14.30
C GLU A 49 11.88 -15.93 -13.77
N ILE A 50 11.18 -16.79 -14.53
CA ILE A 50 9.86 -17.33 -14.15
C ILE A 50 9.85 -17.86 -12.71
N VAL A 51 10.88 -18.63 -12.33
CA VAL A 51 10.97 -19.24 -10.98
C VAL A 51 10.95 -18.19 -9.87
N ASN A 52 11.54 -17.02 -10.11
CA ASN A 52 11.55 -15.93 -9.13
C ASN A 52 10.18 -15.23 -9.05
N HIS A 53 9.41 -15.24 -10.12
CA HIS A 53 8.13 -14.54 -10.20
C HIS A 53 6.91 -15.42 -9.87
N VAL A 54 7.05 -16.75 -9.90
CA VAL A 54 5.98 -17.66 -9.50
C VAL A 54 5.91 -17.74 -7.97
N GLY A 55 4.83 -17.17 -7.42
CA GLY A 55 4.49 -17.29 -6.01
C GLY A 55 3.48 -18.41 -5.75
N ARG A 56 2.72 -18.28 -4.65
CA ARG A 56 1.64 -19.21 -4.25
C ARG A 56 0.56 -19.41 -5.32
N HIS A 57 0.38 -18.45 -6.21
CA HIS A 57 -0.66 -18.44 -7.24
C HIS A 57 -0.34 -19.36 -8.43
N GLY A 58 0.89 -19.89 -8.54
CA GLY A 58 1.25 -20.85 -9.58
C GLY A 58 1.49 -20.25 -10.97
N TYR A 59 1.42 -18.92 -11.11
CA TYR A 59 1.79 -18.19 -12.32
C TYR A 59 2.72 -17.00 -11.98
N PRO A 60 3.52 -16.50 -12.94
CA PRO A 60 4.43 -15.39 -12.71
C PRO A 60 3.68 -14.12 -12.36
N THR A 61 4.02 -13.52 -11.23
CA THR A 61 3.48 -12.24 -10.76
C THR A 61 4.60 -11.29 -10.36
N GLN A 62 4.26 -10.01 -10.27
CA GLN A 62 5.04 -9.00 -9.60
C GLN A 62 4.21 -8.49 -8.43
N ASN A 63 4.82 -8.39 -7.27
CA ASN A 63 4.19 -7.85 -6.08
C ASN A 63 4.40 -6.33 -6.04
N ILE A 64 3.31 -5.62 -5.75
CA ILE A 64 3.24 -4.17 -5.58
C ILE A 64 2.83 -3.85 -4.14
N MET A 65 3.38 -2.79 -3.58
CA MET A 65 2.94 -2.23 -2.31
C MET A 65 2.16 -0.95 -2.60
N ALA A 66 0.89 -0.89 -2.21
CA ALA A 66 0.03 0.24 -2.48
C ALA A 66 -0.55 0.82 -1.18
N VAL A 67 -0.72 2.14 -1.15
CA VAL A 67 -1.47 2.85 -0.12
C VAL A 67 -2.72 3.44 -0.74
N CYS A 68 -3.86 3.27 -0.07
CA CYS A 68 -5.10 3.94 -0.42
C CYS A 68 -5.65 4.78 0.73
N ASP A 69 -6.29 5.89 0.39
CA ASP A 69 -7.08 6.67 1.36
C ASP A 69 -8.44 6.01 1.63
N PHE A 70 -9.21 6.59 2.55
CA PHE A 70 -10.53 6.08 2.91
C PHE A 70 -11.56 6.20 1.80
N ASP A 71 -11.30 6.99 0.75
CA ASP A 71 -12.11 7.08 -0.47
C ASP A 71 -11.71 6.04 -1.54
N MET A 72 -10.84 5.08 -1.17
CA MET A 72 -10.30 4.03 -2.04
C MET A 72 -9.44 4.56 -3.19
N ARG A 73 -8.80 5.72 -3.02
CA ARG A 73 -7.89 6.28 -4.01
C ARG A 73 -6.46 5.91 -3.67
N PHE A 74 -5.70 5.45 -4.65
CA PHE A 74 -4.27 5.22 -4.46
C PHE A 74 -3.54 6.54 -4.20
N THR A 75 -2.85 6.62 -3.06
CA THR A 75 -2.04 7.77 -2.65
C THR A 75 -0.55 7.49 -2.76
N SER A 76 -0.16 6.21 -2.87
CA SER A 76 1.18 5.76 -3.22
C SER A 76 1.13 4.35 -3.81
N VAL A 77 1.96 4.06 -4.81
CA VAL A 77 2.11 2.71 -5.36
C VAL A 77 3.58 2.50 -5.69
N VAL A 78 4.16 1.42 -5.17
CA VAL A 78 5.53 1.00 -5.48
C VAL A 78 5.49 -0.42 -6.01
N ALA A 79 6.09 -0.62 -7.18
CA ALA A 79 6.22 -1.93 -7.82
C ALA A 79 7.70 -2.29 -7.94
N GLY A 80 8.00 -3.59 -8.02
CA GLY A 80 9.38 -4.02 -8.29
C GLY A 80 9.75 -5.41 -7.79
N TRP A 81 8.92 -6.02 -6.95
CA TRP A 81 9.30 -7.26 -6.29
C TRP A 81 8.78 -8.48 -7.06
N PRO A 82 9.60 -9.54 -7.19
CA PRO A 82 9.13 -10.78 -7.77
C PRO A 82 7.95 -11.35 -6.96
N GLY A 83 7.02 -12.02 -7.62
CA GLY A 83 5.83 -12.60 -7.01
C GLY A 83 6.09 -13.71 -5.97
N SER A 84 7.32 -14.19 -5.84
CA SER A 84 7.72 -15.08 -4.74
C SER A 84 8.09 -14.34 -3.45
N ALA A 85 8.28 -13.02 -3.50
CA ALA A 85 8.71 -12.24 -2.34
C ALA A 85 7.57 -12.10 -1.31
N HIS A 86 7.91 -12.27 -0.04
CA HIS A 86 6.97 -12.12 1.07
C HIS A 86 6.62 -10.64 1.33
N ASP A 87 5.35 -10.35 1.62
CA ASP A 87 4.84 -9.00 1.88
C ASP A 87 5.60 -8.29 3.01
N THR A 88 5.96 -9.00 4.09
CA THR A 88 6.75 -8.41 5.19
C THR A 88 8.12 -7.91 4.73
N ARG A 89 8.75 -8.62 3.79
CA ARG A 89 10.05 -8.20 3.21
C ARG A 89 9.84 -6.98 2.32
N ILE A 90 8.81 -7.03 1.47
CA ILE A 90 8.47 -5.94 0.55
C ILE A 90 8.15 -4.68 1.32
N PHE A 91 7.31 -4.76 2.35
CA PHE A 91 6.95 -3.64 3.21
C PHE A 91 8.18 -2.99 3.86
N LYS A 92 9.08 -3.78 4.45
CA LYS A 92 10.33 -3.26 5.04
C LYS A 92 11.22 -2.60 3.98
N ASP A 93 11.42 -3.25 2.84
CA ASP A 93 12.22 -2.71 1.74
C ASP A 93 11.63 -1.40 1.20
N THR A 94 10.30 -1.35 1.15
CA THR A 94 9.50 -0.22 0.71
C THR A 94 9.68 0.98 1.65
N LEU A 95 9.55 0.76 2.97
CA LEU A 95 9.77 1.80 3.97
C LEU A 95 11.20 2.35 3.97
N VAL A 96 12.20 1.54 3.62
CA VAL A 96 13.61 1.98 3.59
C VAL A 96 13.92 2.72 2.29
N LYS A 97 13.57 2.15 1.13
CA LYS A 97 13.97 2.68 -0.18
C LYS A 97 13.08 3.83 -0.66
N TYR A 98 11.81 3.79 -0.28
CA TYR A 98 10.78 4.68 -0.81
C TYR A 98 10.08 5.46 0.30
N ALA A 99 10.73 5.64 1.46
CA ALA A 99 10.19 6.40 2.58
C ALA A 99 9.48 7.68 2.13
N THR A 100 10.16 8.49 1.30
CA THR A 100 9.63 9.78 0.81
C THR A 100 8.43 9.69 -0.14
N MET A 101 8.10 8.50 -0.66
CA MET A 101 6.94 8.28 -1.53
C MET A 101 5.68 7.89 -0.76
N PHE A 102 5.79 7.60 0.54
CA PHE A 102 4.63 7.31 1.38
C PHE A 102 4.14 8.56 2.10
N PRO A 103 2.82 8.81 2.14
CA PRO A 103 2.29 9.82 3.03
C PRO A 103 2.56 9.40 4.47
N HIS A 104 3.01 10.35 5.29
CA HIS A 104 3.26 10.13 6.70
C HIS A 104 2.21 10.89 7.51
N PRO A 105 1.68 10.29 8.58
CA PRO A 105 0.80 11.01 9.48
C PRO A 105 1.57 12.15 10.18
N PRO A 106 0.86 13.18 10.64
CA PRO A 106 1.43 14.22 11.49
C PRO A 106 2.15 13.61 12.71
N LYS A 107 3.17 14.31 13.23
CA LYS A 107 3.92 13.84 14.40
C LYS A 107 2.97 13.68 15.60
N GLY A 108 2.69 12.44 16.02
CA GLY A 108 1.71 12.07 17.06
C GLY A 108 1.70 10.56 17.37
N ASN A 109 0.64 10.04 18.00
CA ASN A 109 0.45 8.58 18.23
C ASN A 109 0.08 7.89 16.91
N ILE A 110 1.05 7.22 16.28
CA ILE A 110 0.93 6.68 14.92
C ILE A 110 0.27 5.31 14.92
N THR A 111 -0.89 5.17 14.26
CA THR A 111 -1.39 3.88 13.79
C THR A 111 -1.46 3.90 12.27
N ILE A 112 -0.45 3.33 11.60
CA ILE A 112 -0.63 2.88 10.21
C ILE A 112 -1.40 1.57 10.32
N VAL A 113 -2.65 1.56 9.87
CA VAL A 113 -3.42 0.32 9.83
C VAL A 113 -2.98 -0.49 8.63
N TYR A 114 -2.41 -1.66 8.94
CA TYR A 114 -2.30 -2.76 8.01
C TYR A 114 -3.72 -3.25 7.70
N CYS A 115 -4.31 -2.79 6.61
CA CYS A 115 -5.51 -3.41 6.09
C CYS A 115 -5.07 -4.25 4.90
N ILE A 116 -5.16 -5.58 5.07
CA ILE A 116 -5.00 -6.51 3.95
C ILE A 116 -6.21 -6.28 3.04
N ILE A 117 -6.03 -5.49 1.99
CA ILE A 117 -6.99 -5.36 0.90
C ILE A 117 -6.55 -6.37 -0.16
N THR A 118 -6.97 -7.62 0.02
CA THR A 118 -7.00 -8.54 -1.12
C THR A 118 -7.95 -7.94 -2.15
N LEU A 119 -7.41 -7.29 -3.18
CA LEU A 119 -8.17 -6.93 -4.37
C LEU A 119 -8.70 -8.26 -4.98
N PRO A 120 -10.02 -8.38 -5.20
CA PRO A 120 -10.62 -9.59 -5.78
C PRO A 120 -10.15 -9.87 -7.21
#